data_AF-A0A9E3J150-F1
#
_entry.id   AF-A0A9E3J150-F1
#
_cell.length_a   1.000
_cell.length_b   1.000
_cell.length_c   1.000
_cell.angle_alpha   90.00
_cell.angle_beta   90.00
_cell.angle_gamma   90.00
#
_symmetry.space_group_name_H-M   'P 1'
#
loop_
_entity.id
_entity.type
_entity.pdbx_description
1 polymer ?
#
loop_
_entity_poly.entity_id
_entity_poly.type
_entity_poly.pdbx_seq_one_letter_code
_entity_poly.pdbx_strand_id
1 'polypeptide(L)'
;MLKLNRRALWELAELTDREVGATLMGQRDAPPAQNRLEAVGMTVSSALPTAVEAWRPLMSRLGVRARLVGAFSFGAPQIEVSDPAGKPRRGPLADLMMIVDDLRPTFAGRTALLIRAGLQAEAVGGPPEAGACALRDLYDTWPAFRFRRRGYAESPRDLRGEMAADNPGRRATISLRPGGWSLDAANGDVGLTLGRLLALMATGAEGRPATRGGEDDWSVTVDELLKETVQATLRGLASPTPALRSATTFVGEAGTGHVLFENPTDRNYEQAVGVAGLEGPISVVHLCLDAAPRPAGRAGRTSTS
;
A
#
# COMPACT_ATOMS: atom_id res chain seq x y z
N MET A 1 2.38 -16.41 -5.79
CA MET A 1 2.17 -15.33 -6.77
C MET A 1 1.19 -15.73 -7.85
N LEU A 2 0.32 -14.80 -8.24
CA LEU A 2 -0.64 -14.99 -9.33
C LEU A 2 0.10 -15.21 -10.66
N LYS A 3 -0.21 -16.32 -11.34
CA LYS A 3 0.22 -16.52 -12.74
C LYS A 3 -0.81 -15.84 -13.65
N LEU A 4 -0.63 -14.55 -13.89
CA LEU A 4 -1.40 -13.81 -14.88
C LEU A 4 -0.71 -13.91 -16.23
N ASN A 5 -1.47 -14.11 -17.30
CA ASN A 5 -0.94 -13.86 -18.64
C ASN A 5 -0.82 -12.34 -18.85
N ARG A 6 0.00 -11.94 -19.83
CA ARG A 6 0.27 -10.52 -20.13
C ARG A 6 -1.00 -9.70 -20.38
N ARG A 7 -2.01 -10.30 -21.00
CA ARG A 7 -3.29 -9.65 -21.29
C ARG A 7 -4.07 -9.35 -20.01
N ALA A 8 -4.23 -10.34 -19.12
CA ALA A 8 -4.93 -10.15 -17.85
C ALA A 8 -4.24 -9.11 -16.96
N LEU A 9 -2.91 -9.13 -16.90
CA LEU A 9 -2.12 -8.11 -16.19
C LEU A 9 -2.43 -6.70 -16.72
N TRP A 10 -2.47 -6.54 -18.05
CA TRP A 10 -2.73 -5.26 -18.68
C TRP A 10 -4.17 -4.79 -18.47
N GLU A 11 -5.17 -5.68 -18.61
CA GLU A 11 -6.57 -5.37 -18.33
C GLU A 11 -6.79 -4.88 -16.88
N LEU A 12 -6.13 -5.51 -15.90
CA LEU A 12 -6.18 -5.07 -14.50
C LEU A 12 -5.56 -3.68 -14.33
N ALA A 13 -4.39 -3.45 -14.93
CA ALA A 13 -3.69 -2.18 -14.86
C ALA A 13 -4.54 -1.02 -15.43
N GLU A 14 -5.10 -1.21 -16.63
CA GLU A 14 -5.94 -0.20 -17.29
C GLU A 14 -7.19 0.14 -16.48
N LEU A 15 -7.85 -0.87 -15.91
CA LEU A 15 -9.00 -0.65 -15.04
C LEU A 15 -8.61 0.21 -13.85
N THR A 16 -7.50 -0.09 -13.18
CA THR A 16 -7.05 0.70 -12.03
C THR A 16 -6.68 2.12 -12.42
N ASP A 17 -5.95 2.32 -13.51
CA ASP A 17 -5.53 3.65 -13.95
C ASP A 17 -6.72 4.53 -14.33
N ARG A 18 -7.74 3.93 -14.97
CA ARG A 18 -8.99 4.62 -15.29
C ARG A 18 -9.71 5.10 -14.03
N GLU A 19 -9.86 4.24 -13.02
CA GLU A 19 -10.54 4.58 -11.78
C GLU A 19 -9.76 5.61 -10.94
N VAL A 20 -8.43 5.51 -10.91
CA VAL A 20 -7.55 6.51 -10.28
C VAL A 20 -7.67 7.87 -10.98
N GLY A 21 -7.58 7.90 -12.31
CA GLY A 21 -7.73 9.12 -13.08
C GLY A 21 -9.09 9.79 -12.87
N ALA A 22 -10.18 9.03 -12.97
CA ALA A 22 -11.54 9.54 -12.77
C ALA A 22 -11.72 10.14 -11.37
N THR A 23 -11.24 9.44 -10.33
CA THR A 23 -11.34 9.89 -8.93
C THR A 23 -10.58 11.19 -8.71
N LEU A 24 -9.31 11.28 -9.14
CA LEU A 24 -8.48 12.47 -8.93
C LEU A 24 -9.00 13.71 -9.65
N MET A 25 -9.69 13.53 -10.79
CA MET A 25 -10.33 14.61 -11.54
C MET A 25 -11.70 15.03 -10.98
N GLY A 26 -12.15 14.44 -9.86
CA GLY A 26 -13.46 14.75 -9.28
C GLY A 26 -14.64 14.22 -10.09
N GLN A 27 -14.41 13.26 -10.99
CA GLN A 27 -15.48 12.60 -11.73
C GLN A 27 -16.13 11.55 -10.82
N ARG A 28 -16.93 12.00 -9.84
CA ARG A 28 -17.86 11.26 -8.94
C ARG A 28 -18.23 12.13 -7.73
N ASP A 29 -18.74 13.33 -7.97
CA ASP A 29 -19.28 14.23 -6.95
C ASP A 29 -18.29 14.71 -5.85
N ALA A 30 -16.98 14.55 -6.06
CA ALA A 30 -15.93 15.06 -5.18
C ALA A 30 -15.14 16.18 -5.88
N PRO A 31 -14.71 17.24 -5.17
CA PRO A 31 -13.81 18.23 -5.75
C PRO A 31 -12.46 17.58 -6.13
N PRO A 32 -11.76 18.08 -7.16
CA PRO A 32 -10.43 17.60 -7.49
C PRO A 32 -9.45 17.85 -6.34
N ALA A 33 -8.48 16.94 -6.18
CA ALA A 33 -7.41 17.13 -5.19
C ALA A 33 -6.63 18.42 -5.49
N GLN A 34 -6.36 19.21 -4.45
CA GLN A 34 -5.66 20.49 -4.56
C GLN A 34 -4.21 20.41 -4.14
N ASN A 35 -3.85 19.38 -3.36
CA ASN A 35 -2.50 19.18 -2.83
C ASN A 35 -2.14 17.69 -2.77
N ARG A 36 -0.86 17.40 -2.42
CA ARG A 36 -0.34 16.04 -2.31
C ARG A 36 -1.15 15.18 -1.34
N LEU A 37 -1.48 15.71 -0.16
CA LEU A 37 -2.15 14.95 0.89
C LEU A 37 -3.54 14.53 0.47
N GLU A 38 -4.32 15.44 -0.11
CA GLU A 38 -5.64 15.14 -0.67
C GLU A 38 -5.56 14.10 -1.79
N ALA A 39 -4.58 14.22 -2.70
CA ALA A 39 -4.41 13.27 -3.77
C ALA A 39 -4.09 11.85 -3.26
N VAL A 40 -3.20 11.73 -2.28
CA VAL A 40 -2.92 10.45 -1.59
C VAL A 40 -4.18 9.94 -0.89
N GLY A 41 -4.89 10.80 -0.17
CA GLY A 41 -6.12 10.44 0.55
C GLY A 41 -7.22 9.92 -0.36
N MET A 42 -7.50 10.61 -1.47
CA MET A 42 -8.47 10.18 -2.48
C MET A 42 -8.05 8.87 -3.16
N THR A 43 -6.76 8.70 -3.40
CA THR A 43 -6.22 7.48 -4.02
C THR A 43 -6.43 6.27 -3.11
N VAL A 44 -6.03 6.39 -1.85
CA VAL A 44 -6.09 5.31 -0.84
C VAL A 44 -7.53 5.02 -0.45
N SER A 45 -8.34 6.03 -0.20
CA SER A 45 -9.68 5.88 0.38
C SER A 45 -10.78 5.62 -0.65
N SER A 46 -10.56 5.93 -1.93
CA SER A 46 -11.62 5.88 -2.95
C SER A 46 -11.20 5.20 -4.25
N ALA A 47 -10.12 5.67 -4.88
CA ALA A 47 -9.73 5.18 -6.20
C ALA A 47 -9.36 3.69 -6.22
N LEU A 48 -8.46 3.28 -5.32
CA LEU A 48 -7.95 1.91 -5.27
C LEU A 48 -9.02 0.89 -4.83
N PRO A 49 -9.87 1.16 -3.82
CA PRO A 49 -11.02 0.31 -3.53
C PRO A 49 -11.92 0.09 -4.74
N THR A 50 -12.24 1.17 -5.47
CA THR A 50 -13.06 1.09 -6.69
C THR A 50 -12.39 0.25 -7.77
N ALA A 51 -11.09 0.45 -8.00
CA ALA A 51 -10.32 -0.32 -8.96
C ALA A 51 -10.34 -1.82 -8.65
N VAL A 52 -10.14 -2.20 -7.38
CA VAL A 52 -10.16 -3.61 -6.97
C VAL A 52 -11.56 -4.21 -7.08
N GLU A 53 -12.62 -3.43 -6.88
CA GLU A 53 -13.98 -3.88 -7.21
C GLU A 53 -14.15 -4.17 -8.70
N ALA A 54 -13.61 -3.31 -9.58
CA ALA A 54 -13.60 -3.56 -11.02
C ALA A 54 -12.78 -4.81 -11.42
N TRP A 55 -11.79 -5.22 -10.61
CA TRP A 55 -11.03 -6.44 -10.82
C TRP A 55 -11.81 -7.72 -10.51
N ARG A 56 -12.86 -7.64 -9.68
CA ARG A 56 -13.59 -8.79 -9.13
C ARG A 56 -14.03 -9.82 -10.20
N PRO A 57 -14.59 -9.42 -11.36
CA PRO A 57 -14.97 -10.37 -12.41
C PRO A 57 -13.77 -11.10 -13.04
N LEU A 58 -12.65 -10.40 -13.24
CA LEU A 58 -11.42 -10.97 -13.80
C LEU A 58 -10.77 -11.94 -12.81
N MET A 59 -10.64 -11.56 -11.55
CA MET A 59 -10.06 -12.38 -10.50
C MET A 59 -10.89 -13.64 -10.22
N SER A 60 -12.22 -13.53 -10.24
CA SER A 60 -13.12 -14.67 -10.03
C SER A 60 -12.93 -15.76 -11.09
N ARG A 61 -12.68 -15.39 -12.36
CA ARG A 61 -12.38 -16.35 -13.44
C ARG A 61 -11.08 -17.12 -13.21
N LEU A 62 -10.17 -16.56 -12.40
CA LEU A 62 -8.90 -17.17 -12.02
C LEU A 62 -9.01 -17.95 -10.69
N GLY A 63 -10.21 -18.06 -10.12
CA GLY A 63 -10.42 -18.68 -8.82
C GLY A 63 -9.77 -17.89 -7.68
N VAL A 64 -9.59 -16.57 -7.86
CA VAL A 64 -8.99 -15.68 -6.87
C VAL A 64 -10.00 -14.64 -6.41
N ARG A 65 -10.03 -14.40 -5.11
CA ARG A 65 -10.76 -13.30 -4.48
C ARG A 65 -9.75 -12.21 -4.11
N ALA A 66 -9.94 -11.00 -4.62
CA ALA A 66 -9.18 -9.82 -4.23
C ALA A 66 -9.95 -9.02 -3.17
N ARG A 67 -9.24 -8.53 -2.16
CA ARG A 67 -9.77 -7.73 -1.03
C ARG A 67 -8.81 -6.60 -0.76
N LEU A 68 -9.26 -5.35 -0.70
CA LEU A 68 -8.38 -4.20 -0.47
C LEU A 68 -8.84 -3.37 0.72
N VAL A 69 -7.88 -2.95 1.54
CA VAL A 69 -8.04 -1.90 2.55
C VAL A 69 -7.19 -0.70 2.19
N GLY A 70 -7.78 0.47 2.31
CA GLY A 70 -7.04 1.73 2.38
C GLY A 70 -7.13 2.32 3.78
N ALA A 71 -5.99 2.69 4.38
CA ALA A 71 -5.92 3.46 5.61
C ALA A 71 -5.12 4.74 5.31
N PHE A 72 -5.79 5.89 5.26
CA PHE A 72 -5.14 7.16 4.95
C PHE A 72 -4.63 7.85 6.22
N SER A 73 -3.41 8.41 6.15
CA SER A 73 -2.82 9.19 7.24
C SER A 73 -1.87 10.28 6.77
N PHE A 74 -1.76 11.36 7.57
CA PHE A 74 -1.02 12.58 7.24
C PHE A 74 0.42 12.65 7.78
N GLY A 75 0.85 11.72 8.66
CA GLY A 75 2.06 11.93 9.49
C GLY A 75 3.41 11.76 8.78
N ALA A 76 3.51 10.84 7.82
CA ALA A 76 4.75 10.29 7.23
C ALA A 76 5.79 9.82 8.28
N PRO A 77 6.36 8.59 8.18
CA PRO A 77 7.29 8.11 9.21
C PRO A 77 8.57 8.95 9.17
N GLN A 78 8.93 9.59 10.28
CA GLN A 78 10.13 10.42 10.33
C GLN A 78 11.35 9.57 10.65
N ILE A 79 12.36 9.64 9.78
CA ILE A 79 13.63 8.94 9.92
C ILE A 79 14.79 9.91 10.05
N GLU A 80 15.89 9.39 10.60
CA GLU A 80 17.20 10.04 10.63
C GLU A 80 18.21 9.13 9.91
N VAL A 81 18.92 9.69 8.93
CA VAL A 81 20.05 9.04 8.24
C VAL A 81 21.34 9.79 8.56
N SER A 82 22.48 9.12 8.49
CA SER A 82 23.78 9.79 8.45
C SER A 82 24.17 10.03 7.00
N ASP A 83 24.55 11.27 6.68
CA ASP A 83 25.10 11.58 5.35
C ASP A 83 26.55 11.08 5.21
N PRO A 84 27.17 11.13 4.01
CA PRO A 84 28.54 10.66 3.82
C PRO A 84 29.59 11.39 4.68
N ALA A 85 29.27 12.58 5.20
CA ALA A 85 30.12 13.33 6.14
C ALA A 85 29.79 13.03 7.61
N GLY A 86 28.93 12.04 7.88
CA GLY A 86 28.48 11.63 9.21
C GLY A 86 27.46 12.57 9.84
N LYS A 87 26.96 13.59 9.14
CA LYS A 87 26.00 14.54 9.69
C LYS A 87 24.59 13.96 9.65
N PRO A 88 23.81 14.04 10.75
CA PRO A 88 22.45 13.54 10.77
C PRO A 88 21.57 14.39 9.85
N ARG A 89 20.84 13.72 8.96
CA ARG A 89 19.80 14.28 8.11
C ARG A 89 18.48 13.66 8.46
N ARG A 90 17.42 14.46 8.42
CA ARG A 90 16.09 14.06 8.86
C ARG A 90 15.09 14.27 7.74
N GLY A 91 14.10 13.40 7.68
CA GLY A 91 12.99 13.57 6.75
C GLY A 91 12.00 12.42 6.80
N PRO A 92 10.93 12.52 6.02
CA PRO A 92 9.95 11.45 5.87
C PRO A 92 10.52 10.27 5.09
N LEU A 93 10.20 9.06 5.52
CA LEU A 93 10.53 7.80 4.84
C LEU A 93 9.70 7.64 3.56
N ALA A 94 8.37 7.77 3.67
CA ALA A 94 7.42 7.53 2.59
C ALA A 94 6.06 8.20 2.89
N ASP A 95 5.23 8.40 1.86
CA ASP A 95 3.85 8.89 2.00
C ASP A 95 2.83 7.74 2.01
N LEU A 96 3.13 6.66 1.26
CA LEU A 96 2.26 5.51 1.08
C LEU A 96 3.08 4.21 1.21
N MET A 97 2.52 3.21 1.89
CA MET A 97 2.99 1.83 1.86
C MET A 97 1.95 0.96 1.16
N MET A 98 2.37 0.21 0.15
CA MET A 98 1.53 -0.78 -0.52
C MET A 98 1.95 -2.17 -0.08
N ILE A 99 0.98 -3.02 0.29
CA ILE A 99 1.18 -4.41 0.70
C ILE A 99 0.28 -5.29 -0.15
N VAL A 100 0.84 -6.38 -0.66
CA VAL A 100 0.11 -7.49 -1.26
C VAL A 100 0.38 -8.74 -0.45
N ASP A 101 -0.65 -9.27 0.20
CA ASP A 101 -0.61 -10.59 0.84
C ASP A 101 -1.30 -11.61 -0.06
N ASP A 102 -0.55 -12.60 -0.55
CA ASP A 102 -1.07 -13.79 -1.23
C ASP A 102 -1.36 -14.84 -0.14
N LEU A 103 -2.62 -15.01 0.21
CA LEU A 103 -3.09 -15.90 1.29
C LEU A 103 -3.46 -17.30 0.78
N ARG A 104 -3.28 -17.56 -0.52
CA ARG A 104 -3.62 -18.85 -1.10
C ARG A 104 -2.70 -19.94 -0.53
N PRO A 105 -3.21 -21.15 -0.23
CA PRO A 105 -2.42 -22.20 0.41
C PRO A 105 -1.13 -22.59 -0.30
N THR A 106 -1.09 -22.41 -1.63
CA THR A 106 0.05 -22.78 -2.48
C THR A 106 1.13 -21.70 -2.58
N PHE A 107 0.84 -20.47 -2.14
CA PHE A 107 1.70 -19.31 -2.40
C PHE A 107 1.64 -18.26 -1.29
N ALA A 108 1.61 -18.71 -0.03
CA ALA A 108 1.63 -17.80 1.12
C ALA A 108 2.85 -16.88 1.05
N GLY A 109 2.63 -15.58 0.87
CA GLY A 109 3.71 -14.61 0.76
C GLY A 109 3.22 -13.17 0.81
N ARG A 110 4.08 -12.29 1.31
CA ARG A 110 3.84 -10.84 1.38
C ARG A 110 4.84 -10.12 0.50
N THR A 111 4.36 -9.16 -0.25
CA THR A 111 5.18 -8.19 -0.99
C THR A 111 4.82 -6.80 -0.53
N ALA A 112 5.81 -5.97 -0.24
CA ALA A 112 5.58 -4.60 0.19
C ALA A 112 6.40 -3.61 -0.63
N LEU A 113 5.96 -2.36 -0.65
CA LEU A 113 6.64 -1.27 -1.33
C LEU A 113 6.35 0.07 -0.63
N LEU A 114 7.38 0.86 -0.42
CA LEU A 114 7.29 2.24 0.07
C LEU A 114 7.23 3.23 -1.10
N ILE A 115 6.29 4.16 -1.07
CA ILE A 115 6.09 5.14 -2.13
C ILE A 115 6.22 6.54 -1.56
N ARG A 116 7.11 7.33 -2.15
CA ARG A 116 7.23 8.76 -1.87
C ARG A 116 6.51 9.52 -2.98
N ALA A 117 5.47 10.25 -2.64
CA ALA A 117 4.68 11.03 -3.57
C ALA A 117 5.16 12.48 -3.64
N GLY A 118 5.27 13.02 -4.84
CA GLY A 118 5.47 14.44 -5.13
C GLY A 118 4.44 14.94 -6.14
N LEU A 119 4.12 16.23 -6.13
CA LEU A 119 3.27 16.80 -7.18
C LEU A 119 4.10 17.11 -8.42
N GLN A 120 3.54 16.90 -9.62
CA GLN A 120 4.24 17.22 -10.88
C GLN A 120 4.66 18.70 -10.96
N ALA A 121 3.86 19.61 -10.40
CA ALA A 121 4.20 21.04 -10.34
C ALA A 121 5.45 21.31 -9.48
N GLU A 122 5.67 20.52 -8.42
CA GLU A 122 6.86 20.62 -7.57
C GLU A 122 8.11 20.11 -8.30
N ALA A 123 7.96 19.16 -9.23
CA ALA A 123 9.05 18.61 -10.02
C ALA A 123 9.60 19.59 -11.08
N VAL A 124 8.83 20.62 -11.48
CA VAL A 124 9.15 21.47 -12.64
C VAL A 124 9.70 22.87 -12.27
N GLY A 125 9.54 23.36 -11.03
CA GLY A 125 9.90 24.77 -10.78
C GLY A 125 10.13 25.24 -9.35
N GLY A 126 10.14 24.38 -8.33
CA GLY A 126 10.40 24.80 -6.95
C GLY A 126 11.84 24.49 -6.51
N PRO A 127 12.55 25.40 -5.81
CA PRO A 127 13.67 24.97 -4.99
C PRO A 127 13.14 23.95 -3.96
N PRO A 128 13.84 22.83 -3.73
CA PRO A 128 13.39 21.85 -2.75
C PRO A 128 13.21 22.53 -1.40
N GLU A 129 12.10 22.25 -0.73
CA GLU A 129 11.82 22.73 0.63
C GLU A 129 13.06 22.52 1.52
N ALA A 130 13.40 23.51 2.35
CA ALA A 130 14.53 23.43 3.26
C ALA A 130 14.31 22.26 4.24
N GLY A 131 14.95 21.11 3.97
CA GLY A 131 14.73 19.84 4.68
C GLY A 131 14.22 18.70 3.78
N ALA A 132 13.40 19.00 2.77
CA ALA A 132 12.94 18.02 1.76
C ALA A 132 14.08 17.54 0.84
N CYS A 133 15.11 18.37 0.67
CA CYS A 133 16.34 18.04 -0.05
C CYS A 133 17.16 16.91 0.60
N ALA A 134 16.93 16.62 1.89
CA ALA A 134 17.84 15.79 2.68
C ALA A 134 17.83 14.30 2.30
N LEU A 135 16.79 13.81 1.61
CA LEU A 135 16.56 12.40 1.30
C LEU A 135 16.07 12.15 -0.14
N ARG A 136 16.29 13.11 -1.07
CA ARG A 136 15.90 12.92 -2.48
C ARG A 136 16.44 11.62 -3.07
N ASP A 137 17.64 11.24 -2.64
CA ASP A 137 18.37 10.07 -3.14
C ASP A 137 18.24 8.87 -2.17
N LEU A 138 17.32 8.93 -1.19
CA LEU A 138 17.07 7.86 -0.22
C LEU A 138 16.74 6.53 -0.91
N TYR A 139 15.94 6.57 -1.97
CA TYR A 139 15.52 5.34 -2.66
C TYR A 139 16.55 4.85 -3.68
N ASP A 140 17.49 5.71 -4.04
CA ASP A 140 18.61 5.37 -4.92
C ASP A 140 19.73 4.70 -4.12
N THR A 141 19.84 5.04 -2.83
CA THR A 141 20.98 4.62 -2.00
C THR A 141 20.60 3.84 -0.76
N TRP A 142 19.35 3.81 -0.28
CA TRP A 142 18.90 3.14 0.95
C TRP A 142 19.93 3.16 2.09
N PRO A 143 20.44 4.34 2.51
CA PRO A 143 21.38 4.43 3.63
C PRO A 143 20.71 3.90 4.90
N ALA A 144 21.52 3.38 5.82
CA ALA A 144 21.01 2.96 7.11
C ALA A 144 20.33 4.14 7.83
N PHE A 145 19.18 3.89 8.47
CA PHE A 145 18.38 4.92 9.11
C PHE A 145 17.80 4.49 10.45
N ARG A 146 17.36 5.45 11.26
CA ARG A 146 16.61 5.19 12.51
C ARG A 146 15.26 5.90 12.46
N PHE A 147 14.23 5.28 13.02
CA PHE A 147 12.97 5.98 13.28
C PHE A 147 13.12 6.95 14.45
N ARG A 148 12.49 8.13 14.35
CA ARG A 148 12.55 9.15 15.42
C ARG A 148 11.39 9.09 16.41
N ARG A 149 10.31 8.40 16.05
CA ARG A 149 9.09 8.34 16.86
C ARG A 149 9.16 7.14 17.81
N ARG A 150 8.67 7.31 19.04
CA ARG A 150 8.44 6.19 19.96
C ARG A 150 7.39 5.24 19.35
N GLY A 151 7.61 3.94 19.43
CA GLY A 151 6.77 2.90 18.82
C GLY A 151 7.52 2.00 17.83
N TYR A 152 8.59 2.52 17.24
CA TYR A 152 9.53 1.77 16.41
C TYR A 152 10.73 1.29 17.24
N ALA A 153 11.40 0.22 16.82
CA ALA A 153 12.68 -0.13 17.41
C ALA A 153 13.73 0.98 17.20
N GLU A 154 14.60 1.16 18.20
CA GLU A 154 15.64 2.20 18.19
C GLU A 154 16.87 1.83 17.35
N SER A 155 16.99 0.55 16.96
CA SER A 155 18.10 0.05 16.17
C SER A 155 18.12 0.69 14.76
N PRO A 156 19.30 1.00 14.21
CA PRO A 156 19.41 1.33 12.79
C PRO A 156 18.82 0.21 11.92
N ARG A 157 18.15 0.61 10.84
CA ARG A 157 17.64 -0.26 9.77
C ARG A 157 18.56 -0.16 8.58
N ASP A 158 18.98 -1.30 8.03
CA ASP A 158 19.64 -1.38 6.74
C ASP A 158 18.74 -2.12 5.74
N LEU A 159 18.12 -1.35 4.84
CA LEU A 159 17.23 -1.89 3.82
C LEU A 159 17.94 -2.29 2.53
N ARG A 160 19.28 -2.18 2.41
CA ARG A 160 19.94 -2.63 1.18
C ARG A 160 19.84 -4.14 0.98
N GLY A 161 19.92 -4.91 2.06
CA GLY A 161 19.86 -6.39 2.01
C GLY A 161 20.89 -7.04 1.06
N GLU A 162 20.86 -8.37 0.96
CA GLU A 162 21.78 -9.14 0.10
C GLU A 162 21.34 -9.21 -1.37
N MET A 163 20.05 -8.94 -1.67
CA MET A 163 19.49 -9.03 -3.02
C MET A 163 19.27 -7.64 -3.63
N ALA A 164 20.31 -7.12 -4.29
CA ALA A 164 20.33 -5.81 -4.93
C ALA A 164 19.25 -5.58 -6.02
N ALA A 165 18.50 -6.62 -6.42
CA ALA A 165 17.47 -6.55 -7.45
C ALA A 165 16.09 -6.11 -6.93
N ASP A 166 15.83 -6.20 -5.62
CA ASP A 166 14.50 -5.94 -5.06
C ASP A 166 14.47 -4.55 -4.40
N ASN A 167 13.81 -3.58 -5.06
CA ASN A 167 13.74 -2.22 -4.56
C ASN A 167 12.61 -2.06 -3.51
N PRO A 168 12.92 -1.74 -2.23
CA PRO A 168 11.90 -1.57 -1.20
C PRO A 168 11.07 -0.29 -1.35
N GLY A 169 11.39 0.60 -2.30
CA GLY A 169 10.55 1.77 -2.56
C GLY A 169 10.68 2.44 -3.91
N ARG A 170 9.70 3.28 -4.24
CA ARG A 170 9.61 4.03 -5.52
C ARG A 170 9.20 5.48 -5.30
N ARG A 171 9.82 6.37 -6.07
CA ARG A 171 9.34 7.75 -6.22
C ARG A 171 8.14 7.77 -7.15
N ALA A 172 7.13 8.56 -6.79
CA ALA A 172 5.92 8.75 -7.57
C ALA A 172 5.65 10.24 -7.75
N THR A 173 5.32 10.61 -8.98
CA THR A 173 4.83 11.92 -9.38
C THR A 173 3.32 11.84 -9.61
N ILE A 174 2.57 12.66 -8.87
CA ILE A 174 1.12 12.81 -9.02
C ILE A 174 0.86 14.01 -9.92
N SER A 175 0.14 13.78 -11.02
CA SER A 175 -0.49 14.86 -11.79
C SER A 175 -1.90 15.11 -11.25
N LEU A 176 -2.26 16.39 -11.06
CA LEU A 176 -3.62 16.82 -10.69
C LEU A 176 -4.41 17.36 -11.92
N ARG A 177 -3.76 17.36 -13.09
CA ARG A 177 -4.33 17.63 -14.42
C ARG A 177 -4.51 16.30 -15.15
N PRO A 178 -5.29 16.16 -16.24
CA PRO A 178 -5.59 14.86 -16.87
C PRO A 178 -4.31 14.03 -17.02
N GLY A 179 -4.13 13.10 -16.09
CA GLY A 179 -2.83 12.57 -15.70
C GLY A 179 -2.93 12.08 -14.26
N GLY A 180 -2.74 10.79 -14.05
CA GLY A 180 -2.87 10.18 -12.74
C GLY A 180 -1.55 10.14 -11.99
N TRP A 181 -1.34 9.02 -11.29
CA TRP A 181 -0.05 8.68 -10.72
C TRP A 181 0.89 8.15 -11.79
N SER A 182 2.08 8.72 -11.84
CA SER A 182 3.22 8.19 -12.57
C SER A 182 4.33 7.87 -11.59
N LEU A 183 5.02 6.76 -11.75
CA LEU A 183 6.12 6.35 -10.91
C LEU A 183 7.42 6.40 -11.71
N ASP A 184 8.49 6.86 -11.07
CA ASP A 184 9.81 6.86 -11.67
C ASP A 184 10.20 5.42 -11.99
N ALA A 185 10.62 5.18 -13.23
CA ALA A 185 11.27 3.93 -13.57
C ALA A 185 12.62 3.89 -12.86
N ALA A 186 12.99 2.71 -12.34
CA ALA A 186 14.28 2.51 -11.71
C ALA A 186 15.47 2.81 -12.67
N ASN A 187 15.20 2.79 -14.00
CA ASN A 187 16.21 2.91 -15.06
C ASN A 187 15.85 3.97 -16.14
N GLY A 188 14.98 4.94 -15.85
CA GLY A 188 14.65 6.02 -16.81
C GLY A 188 13.71 5.65 -17.97
N ASP A 189 13.13 4.45 -17.98
CA ASP A 189 12.06 4.06 -18.90
C ASP A 189 10.70 4.72 -18.58
N VAL A 190 9.74 4.59 -19.51
CA VAL A 190 8.36 5.10 -19.38
C VAL A 190 7.75 4.75 -18.02
N GLY A 191 7.38 5.78 -17.27
CA GLY A 191 6.94 5.67 -15.88
C GLY A 191 5.81 4.66 -15.69
N LEU A 192 5.94 3.82 -14.67
CA LEU A 192 4.89 2.89 -14.28
C LEU A 192 3.69 3.70 -13.79
N THR A 193 2.48 3.32 -14.19
CA THR A 193 1.27 3.86 -13.59
C THR A 193 0.97 3.13 -12.28
N LEU A 194 0.16 3.72 -11.40
CA LEU A 194 -0.21 3.07 -10.13
C LEU A 194 -0.98 1.77 -10.36
N GLY A 195 -1.83 1.71 -11.37
CA GLY A 195 -2.55 0.49 -11.75
C GLY A 195 -1.63 -0.60 -12.23
N ARG A 196 -0.67 -0.26 -13.10
CA ARG A 196 0.34 -1.22 -13.54
C ARG A 196 1.22 -1.70 -12.40
N LEU A 197 1.61 -0.82 -11.47
CA LEU A 197 2.35 -1.19 -10.28
C LEU A 197 1.56 -2.19 -9.43
N LEU A 198 0.30 -1.89 -9.09
CA LEU A 198 -0.52 -2.78 -8.25
C LEU A 198 -0.70 -4.17 -8.90
N ALA A 199 -0.93 -4.20 -10.22
CA ALA A 199 -1.04 -5.45 -10.96
C ALA A 199 0.27 -6.25 -10.96
N LEU A 200 1.42 -5.58 -11.13
CA LEU A 200 2.74 -6.22 -11.05
C LEU A 200 3.04 -6.74 -9.64
N MET A 201 2.73 -5.98 -8.59
CA MET A 201 2.84 -6.43 -7.20
C MET A 201 1.94 -7.63 -6.91
N ALA A 202 0.73 -7.69 -7.49
CA ALA A 202 -0.17 -8.86 -7.37
C ALA A 202 0.43 -10.13 -7.98
N THR A 203 1.27 -9.98 -9.00
CA THR A 203 2.08 -11.08 -9.56
C THR A 203 3.45 -11.25 -8.90
N GLY A 204 3.79 -10.35 -7.97
CA GLY A 204 5.09 -10.18 -7.32
C GLY A 204 6.28 -9.99 -8.26
N ALA A 205 6.02 -9.40 -9.43
CA ALA A 205 7.04 -8.89 -10.32
C ALA A 205 7.58 -7.52 -9.89
N GLU A 206 6.93 -6.89 -8.90
CA GLU A 206 7.28 -5.59 -8.35
C GLU A 206 7.10 -5.60 -6.83
N GLY A 207 7.88 -4.75 -6.14
CA GLY A 207 7.97 -4.71 -4.69
C GLY A 207 8.98 -5.71 -4.13
N ARG A 208 9.23 -5.61 -2.82
CA ARG A 208 10.17 -6.49 -2.12
C ARG A 208 9.41 -7.48 -1.23
N PRO A 209 9.73 -8.79 -1.29
CA PRO A 209 9.16 -9.77 -0.37
C PRO A 209 9.42 -9.38 1.08
N ALA A 210 8.42 -9.53 1.94
CA ALA A 210 8.54 -9.38 3.39
C ALA A 210 7.97 -10.63 4.09
N THR A 211 8.56 -11.02 5.20
CA THR A 211 8.08 -12.15 6.01
C THR A 211 7.39 -11.61 7.25
N ARG A 212 6.14 -12.00 7.49
CA ARG A 212 5.42 -11.62 8.72
C ARG A 212 6.16 -12.21 9.94
N GLY A 213 6.57 -11.36 10.87
CA GLY A 213 7.42 -11.74 12.00
C GLY A 213 8.86 -12.10 11.61
N GLY A 214 9.29 -11.71 10.40
CA GLY A 214 10.67 -11.88 9.96
C GLY A 214 11.65 -11.03 10.77
N GLU A 215 12.89 -11.50 10.86
CA GLU A 215 13.95 -10.83 11.65
C GLU A 215 14.79 -9.86 10.80
N ASP A 216 14.67 -9.90 9.47
CA ASP A 216 15.37 -8.96 8.60
C ASP A 216 14.78 -7.56 8.69
N ASP A 217 15.63 -6.54 8.53
CA ASP A 217 15.24 -5.14 8.73
C ASP A 217 14.08 -4.69 7.84
N TRP A 218 13.91 -5.26 6.65
CA TRP A 218 12.79 -4.94 5.77
C TRP A 218 11.48 -5.50 6.31
N SER A 219 11.46 -6.79 6.63
CA SER A 219 10.29 -7.43 7.24
C SER A 219 9.87 -6.75 8.53
N VAL A 220 10.84 -6.46 9.42
CA VAL A 220 10.57 -5.75 10.67
C VAL A 220 10.03 -4.34 10.39
N THR A 221 10.62 -3.61 9.44
CA THR A 221 10.15 -2.27 9.07
C THR A 221 8.71 -2.28 8.57
N VAL A 222 8.35 -3.23 7.70
CA VAL A 222 6.98 -3.38 7.18
C VAL A 222 5.99 -3.68 8.31
N ASP A 223 6.32 -4.62 9.20
CA ASP A 223 5.45 -4.99 10.31
C ASP A 223 5.29 -3.85 11.34
N GLU A 224 6.36 -3.11 11.65
CA GLU A 224 6.30 -1.96 12.55
C GLU A 224 5.46 -0.82 11.96
N LEU A 225 5.65 -0.48 10.68
CA LEU A 225 4.85 0.53 10.00
C LEU A 225 3.37 0.15 9.97
N LEU A 226 3.06 -1.11 9.66
CA LEU A 226 1.69 -1.60 9.63
C LEU A 226 1.06 -1.57 11.03
N LYS A 227 1.77 -2.08 12.04
CA LYS A 227 1.34 -2.09 13.43
C LYS A 227 1.08 -0.67 13.94
N GLU A 228 2.01 0.25 13.77
CA GLU A 228 1.86 1.63 14.24
C GLU A 228 0.72 2.35 13.52
N THR A 229 0.52 2.12 12.22
CA THR A 229 -0.67 2.64 11.50
C THR A 229 -1.96 2.06 12.06
N VAL A 230 -2.06 0.74 12.24
CA VAL A 230 -3.23 0.09 12.86
C VAL A 230 -3.51 0.68 14.24
N GLN A 231 -2.51 0.75 15.10
CA GLN A 231 -2.67 1.27 16.47
C GLN A 231 -3.04 2.75 16.50
N ALA A 232 -2.55 3.55 15.54
CA ALA A 232 -2.96 4.93 15.41
C ALA A 232 -4.41 5.06 14.91
N THR A 233 -4.83 4.23 13.95
CA THR A 233 -6.22 4.13 13.49
C THR A 233 -7.16 3.75 14.62
N LEU A 234 -6.81 2.75 15.42
CA LEU A 234 -7.63 2.27 16.53
C LEU A 234 -7.78 3.30 17.65
N ARG A 235 -6.75 4.10 17.92
CA ARG A 235 -6.81 5.19 18.91
C ARG A 235 -7.80 6.28 18.55
N GLY A 236 -8.05 6.49 17.25
CA GLY A 236 -9.08 7.43 16.80
C GLY A 236 -10.50 6.88 16.84
N LEU A 237 -10.70 5.59 17.13
CA LEU A 237 -12.03 5.04 17.35
C LEU A 237 -12.53 5.39 18.75
N ALA A 238 -13.79 5.83 18.87
CA ALA A 238 -14.38 6.21 20.15
C ALA A 238 -14.43 5.04 21.16
N SER A 239 -14.61 3.80 20.68
CA SER A 239 -14.72 2.59 21.51
C SER A 239 -14.24 1.32 20.78
N PRO A 240 -12.92 1.09 20.62
CA PRO A 240 -12.43 -0.15 20.05
C PRO A 240 -12.68 -1.33 21.00
N THR A 241 -13.19 -2.44 20.45
CA THR A 241 -13.35 -3.71 21.18
C THR A 241 -11.98 -4.22 21.66
N PRO A 242 -11.91 -5.10 22.68
CA PRO A 242 -10.64 -5.70 23.10
C PRO A 242 -9.92 -6.46 21.99
N ALA A 243 -10.65 -7.16 21.12
CA ALA A 243 -10.07 -7.87 19.98
C ALA A 243 -9.44 -6.91 18.96
N LEU A 244 -10.10 -5.79 18.64
CA LEU A 244 -9.54 -4.74 17.80
C LEU A 244 -8.21 -4.18 18.35
N ARG A 245 -8.05 -4.03 19.66
CA ARG A 245 -6.80 -3.52 20.27
C ARG A 245 -5.58 -4.41 20.02
N SER A 246 -5.80 -5.71 19.81
CA SER A 246 -4.74 -6.68 19.51
C SER A 246 -4.40 -6.77 18.02
N ALA A 247 -5.13 -6.05 17.17
CA ALA A 247 -4.92 -6.11 15.73
C ALA A 247 -3.55 -5.57 15.32
N THR A 248 -2.95 -6.27 14.38
CA THR A 248 -1.64 -5.94 13.79
C THR A 248 -1.70 -5.75 12.29
N THR A 249 -2.85 -6.03 11.67
CA THR A 249 -3.01 -6.00 10.21
C THR A 249 -4.41 -5.53 9.84
N PHE A 250 -4.48 -4.79 8.73
CA PHE A 250 -5.73 -4.42 8.06
C PHE A 250 -6.19 -5.53 7.14
N VAL A 251 -7.47 -5.89 7.16
CA VAL A 251 -8.11 -6.66 6.10
C VAL A 251 -9.44 -5.99 5.75
N GLY A 252 -9.96 -6.10 4.54
CA GLY A 252 -11.19 -5.37 4.24
C GLY A 252 -11.83 -5.84 2.97
N GLU A 253 -13.11 -5.52 2.86
CA GLU A 253 -13.87 -5.74 1.65
C GLU A 253 -13.93 -4.42 0.89
N ALA A 254 -13.37 -4.42 -0.32
CA ALA A 254 -13.33 -3.22 -1.14
C ALA A 254 -14.75 -2.71 -1.42
N GLY A 255 -14.90 -1.38 -1.50
CA GLY A 255 -16.19 -0.72 -1.76
C GLY A 255 -17.17 -0.65 -0.58
N THR A 256 -16.89 -1.26 0.57
CA THR A 256 -17.83 -1.27 1.71
C THR A 256 -17.60 -0.14 2.73
N GLY A 257 -16.46 0.56 2.65
CA GLY A 257 -16.08 1.61 3.61
C GLY A 257 -15.70 1.06 5.00
N HIS A 258 -15.61 -0.26 5.14
CA HIS A 258 -15.25 -0.91 6.39
C HIS A 258 -13.79 -1.36 6.38
N VAL A 259 -13.10 -1.06 7.48
CA VAL A 259 -11.78 -1.59 7.79
C VAL A 259 -12.01 -2.79 8.69
N LEU A 260 -11.71 -3.99 8.21
CA LEU A 260 -11.59 -5.15 9.08
C LEU A 260 -10.19 -5.16 9.69
N PHE A 261 -10.08 -5.70 10.88
CA PHE A 261 -8.82 -5.92 11.55
C PHE A 261 -8.64 -7.41 11.73
N GLU A 262 -7.50 -7.93 11.27
CA GLU A 262 -7.15 -9.34 11.51
C GLU A 262 -6.66 -9.47 12.95
N ASN A 263 -7.34 -10.30 13.74
CA ASN A 263 -6.81 -10.73 15.03
C ASN A 263 -5.71 -11.80 14.78
N PRO A 264 -4.47 -11.56 15.25
CA PRO A 264 -3.35 -12.47 14.98
C PRO A 264 -3.53 -13.86 15.60
N THR A 265 -4.42 -14.00 16.59
CA THR A 265 -4.58 -15.22 17.38
C THR A 265 -5.50 -16.24 16.73
N ASP A 266 -6.57 -15.79 16.09
CA ASP A 266 -7.64 -16.65 15.55
C ASP A 266 -7.93 -16.44 14.06
N ARG A 267 -7.28 -15.44 13.43
CA ARG A 267 -7.55 -15.00 12.04
C ARG A 267 -9.00 -14.62 11.78
N ASN A 268 -9.76 -14.30 12.84
CA ASN A 268 -11.08 -13.70 12.70
C ASN A 268 -10.93 -12.22 12.34
N TYR A 269 -11.94 -11.71 11.65
CA TYR A 269 -11.98 -10.34 11.16
C TYR A 269 -13.05 -9.56 11.94
N GLU A 270 -12.65 -8.50 12.63
CA GLU A 270 -13.61 -7.57 13.24
C GLU A 270 -13.72 -6.29 12.42
N GLN A 271 -14.95 -5.82 12.22
CA GLN A 271 -15.30 -4.68 11.38
C GLN A 271 -15.29 -3.38 12.17
N ALA A 272 -14.57 -2.38 11.67
CA ALA A 272 -14.76 -0.98 12.05
C ALA A 272 -15.19 -0.17 10.83
N VAL A 273 -16.06 0.82 11.06
CA VAL A 273 -16.45 1.79 10.05
C VAL A 273 -15.29 2.77 9.85
N GLY A 274 -14.90 3.01 8.59
CA GLY A 274 -13.72 3.77 8.20
C GLY A 274 -13.67 5.15 8.85
N VAL A 275 -12.53 5.47 9.45
CA VAL A 275 -12.24 6.80 9.98
C VAL A 275 -11.30 7.47 9.00
N ALA A 276 -11.83 8.41 8.21
CA ALA A 276 -10.99 9.27 7.39
C ALA A 276 -10.28 10.30 8.30
N GLY A 277 -9.00 10.56 8.04
CA GLY A 277 -8.27 11.66 8.66
C GLY A 277 -7.59 11.35 10.00
N LEU A 278 -7.16 10.10 10.20
CA LEU A 278 -6.48 9.69 11.42
C LEU A 278 -5.01 10.14 11.45
N GLU A 279 -4.59 10.62 12.62
CA GLU A 279 -3.16 10.68 12.96
C GLU A 279 -2.58 9.27 12.91
N GLY A 280 -1.55 9.07 12.12
CA GLY A 280 -0.90 7.79 11.87
C GLY A 280 0.42 8.05 11.15
N PRO A 281 1.34 7.08 11.15
CA PRO A 281 2.67 7.32 10.63
C PRO A 281 2.71 7.25 9.10
N ILE A 282 1.90 6.44 8.44
CA ILE A 282 1.93 6.29 6.97
C ILE A 282 0.57 5.89 6.43
N SER A 283 0.24 6.35 5.22
CA SER A 283 -0.92 5.82 4.50
C SER A 283 -0.63 4.39 4.02
N VAL A 284 -1.59 3.48 4.13
CA VAL A 284 -1.42 2.07 3.77
C VAL A 284 -2.49 1.65 2.76
N VAL A 285 -2.08 0.89 1.76
CA VAL A 285 -2.95 0.09 0.91
C VAL A 285 -2.57 -1.36 1.11
N HIS A 286 -3.52 -2.19 1.55
CA HIS A 286 -3.30 -3.61 1.76
C HIS A 286 -4.26 -4.43 0.89
N LEU A 287 -3.71 -5.05 -0.16
CA LEU A 287 -4.40 -5.98 -1.05
C LEU A 287 -4.16 -7.41 -0.58
N CYS A 288 -5.23 -8.14 -0.24
CA CYS A 288 -5.20 -9.56 0.06
C CYS A 288 -5.76 -10.36 -1.13
N LEU A 289 -5.03 -11.40 -1.54
CA LEU A 289 -5.42 -12.33 -2.59
C LEU A 289 -5.68 -13.70 -1.95
N ASP A 290 -6.90 -14.19 -2.07
CA ASP A 290 -7.34 -15.44 -1.45
C ASP A 290 -7.94 -16.39 -2.50
N ALA A 291 -8.11 -17.66 -2.17
CA ALA A 291 -8.87 -18.58 -3.00
C ALA A 291 -10.34 -18.14 -3.04
N ALA A 292 -10.91 -18.04 -4.23
CA ALA A 292 -12.35 -17.83 -4.35
C ALA A 292 -13.08 -19.06 -3.76
N PRO A 293 -14.21 -18.87 -3.05
CA PRO A 293 -15.02 -19.99 -2.62
C PRO A 293 -15.39 -20.82 -3.83
N ARG A 294 -15.27 -22.14 -3.73
CA ARG A 294 -15.87 -23.01 -4.74
C ARG A 294 -17.37 -22.68 -4.78
N PRO A 295 -17.96 -22.43 -5.96
CA PRO A 295 -19.41 -22.31 -6.04
C PRO A 295 -20.00 -23.54 -5.38
N ALA A 296 -20.88 -23.33 -4.39
CA ALA A 296 -21.52 -24.43 -3.68
C ALA A 296 -22.07 -25.38 -4.75
N GLY A 297 -21.48 -26.58 -4.85
CA GLY A 297 -21.85 -27.54 -5.86
C GLY A 297 -23.36 -27.70 -5.79
N ARG A 298 -24.03 -27.44 -6.91
CA ARG A 298 -25.49 -27.55 -7.04
C ARG A 298 -25.88 -28.87 -6.39
N ALA A 299 -26.48 -28.81 -5.20
CA ALA A 299 -26.78 -30.01 -4.42
C ALA A 299 -27.52 -30.96 -5.36
N GLY A 300 -26.91 -32.11 -5.63
CA GLY A 300 -27.48 -33.10 -6.53
C GLY A 300 -28.89 -33.37 -6.04
N ARG A 301 -29.90 -33.09 -6.87
CA ARG A 301 -31.26 -33.57 -6.63
C ARG A 301 -31.13 -35.08 -6.58
N THR A 302 -31.09 -35.65 -5.38
CA THR A 302 -31.35 -37.06 -5.16
C THR A 302 -32.78 -37.28 -5.62
N SER A 303 -32.94 -37.78 -6.84
CA SER A 303 -34.21 -38.30 -7.30
C SER A 303 -34.49 -39.58 -6.50
N THR A 304 -35.26 -39.44 -5.43
CA THR A 304 -35.96 -40.59 -4.86
C THR A 304 -37.08 -40.95 -5.84
N SER A 305 -36.84 -42.02 -6.60
CA SER A 305 -37.88 -42.80 -7.28
C SER A 305 -38.59 -43.69 -6.28
#